data_AF-A0A086MRS0-F1
#
_entry.id   AF-A0A086MRS0-F1
#
_cell.length_a   1.000
_cell.length_b   1.000
_cell.length_c   1.000
_cell.angle_alpha   90.00
_cell.angle_beta   90.00
_cell.angle_gamma   90.00
#
_symmetry.space_group_name_H-M   'P 1'
#
loop_
_entity.id
_entity.type
_entity.pdbx_description
1 polymer ?
#
loop_
_entity_poly.entity_id
_entity_poly.type
_entity_poly.pdbx_seq_one_letter_code
_entity_poly.pdbx_strand_id
1 'polypeptide(L)'
;MPNLLAVQRTGRVRPVGRGGLVRRVLAVLAAGVTLAATPLAPARAAPAATVLPPLPGGTFGVAFGIDDNGVVVGYAGNAAGQMHAVRWSADGRRVKDLGTLPGDVESVAYTVREDGTIVGMSAGPDEVEDAVKWTRYGAVRLPGLPGATDTRAYGINEHGTAVGISSTPAGVHRPVKWSPRGKVVELATLPGDPAGGVGGINDHGVSVGYSGTPGGVLTSLRWAADGRPTVLAPLPGDDSSHASWINNKGVAVGHSFVAGDQPLIRPLRWEADGTPTVLELPPGDTGGSSWAINDAGYSTGYTYGPGGQAHAVRWAPDGTVTKLGVLGAGAAEGYQINAQGDVAGYTTSGDGATLAALWKD
;
A
#
# COMPACT_ATOMS: atom_id res chain seq x y z
N MET A 1 5.44 2.91 -2.72
CA MET A 1 6.59 2.21 -3.36
C MET A 1 7.65 2.01 -2.29
N PRO A 2 8.17 0.80 -2.05
CA PRO A 2 9.17 0.63 -1.00
C PRO A 2 10.48 1.27 -1.47
N ASN A 3 10.92 2.31 -0.77
CA ASN A 3 12.32 2.69 -0.74
C ASN A 3 12.82 2.31 0.66
N LEU A 4 13.64 1.25 0.73
CA LEU A 4 14.31 0.82 1.95
C LEU A 4 15.28 1.91 2.41
N LEU A 5 15.16 2.36 3.66
CA LEU A 5 16.26 3.03 4.35
C LEU A 5 16.52 2.37 5.71
N ALA A 6 17.80 2.05 5.90
CA ALA A 6 18.35 1.20 6.94
C ALA A 6 18.53 1.91 8.30
N VAL A 7 18.34 1.11 9.35
CA VAL A 7 18.54 1.36 10.79
C VAL A 7 20.00 1.65 11.15
N GLN A 8 20.27 2.53 12.14
CA GLN A 8 21.33 2.37 13.17
C GLN A 8 21.02 3.15 14.47
N ARG A 9 21.66 2.70 15.56
CA ARG A 9 21.16 2.62 16.95
C ARG A 9 21.81 3.61 17.95
N THR A 10 20.95 4.11 18.86
CA THR A 10 21.08 4.22 20.33
C THR A 10 22.00 5.23 21.03
N GLY A 11 21.39 5.94 22.01
CA GLY A 11 22.04 6.50 23.20
C GLY A 11 21.02 6.91 24.27
N ARG A 12 20.98 6.21 25.42
CA ARG A 12 20.04 6.41 26.56
C ARG A 12 20.40 7.61 27.42
N VAL A 13 19.40 8.25 28.04
CA VAL A 13 19.56 9.05 29.28
C VAL A 13 18.46 8.69 30.30
N ARG A 14 18.85 8.49 31.57
CA ARG A 14 18.00 8.41 32.79
C ARG A 14 18.31 9.62 33.68
N PRO A 15 17.36 10.10 34.51
CA PRO A 15 17.37 9.84 35.98
C PRO A 15 15.94 9.70 36.58
N VAL A 16 15.64 8.86 37.61
CA VAL A 16 15.72 9.04 39.10
C VAL A 16 15.19 10.42 39.57
N GLY A 17 14.29 10.63 40.54
CA GLY A 17 13.65 9.82 41.58
C GLY A 17 12.67 10.68 42.43
N ARG A 18 12.08 10.04 43.45
CA ARG A 18 10.87 10.34 44.26
C ARG A 18 10.91 11.56 45.23
N GLY A 19 9.69 11.99 45.62
CA GLY A 19 9.32 12.64 46.91
C GLY A 19 8.11 13.57 46.69
N GLY A 20 7.06 13.71 47.51
CA GLY A 20 6.65 13.28 48.84
C GLY A 20 5.40 14.14 49.20
N LEU A 21 4.47 13.59 49.98
CA LEU A 21 3.09 14.06 50.27
C LEU A 21 2.95 15.50 50.84
N VAL A 22 1.77 16.12 50.62
CA VAL A 22 0.95 16.75 51.70
C VAL A 22 -0.55 16.58 51.45
N ARG A 23 -1.27 16.07 52.47
CA ARG A 23 -2.73 15.90 52.55
C ARG A 23 -3.47 17.25 52.66
N ARG A 24 -4.57 17.41 51.93
CA ARG A 24 -5.69 18.31 52.32
C ARG A 24 -6.99 17.53 52.22
N VAL A 25 -7.70 17.42 53.34
CA VAL A 25 -9.03 16.82 53.45
C VAL A 25 -10.05 17.90 53.08
N LEU A 26 -10.79 17.70 51.99
CA LEU A 26 -12.01 18.43 51.65
C LEU A 26 -13.11 17.39 51.49
N ALA A 27 -14.12 17.46 52.35
CA ALA A 27 -15.32 16.66 52.24
C ALA A 27 -16.14 17.18 51.05
N VAL A 28 -16.27 16.36 50.01
CA VAL A 28 -17.21 16.57 48.89
C VAL A 28 -18.24 15.46 48.95
N LEU A 29 -19.52 15.85 48.97
CA LEU A 29 -20.67 14.96 48.86
C LEU A 29 -20.56 14.13 47.58
N ALA A 30 -20.34 12.83 47.71
CA ALA A 30 -20.34 11.90 46.58
C ALA A 30 -21.79 11.63 46.15
N ALA A 31 -22.25 12.32 45.11
CA ALA A 31 -23.34 11.81 44.29
C ALA A 31 -22.84 10.51 43.63
N GLY A 32 -23.43 9.38 43.99
CA GLY A 32 -23.11 8.08 43.41
C GLY A 32 -23.48 8.06 41.93
N VAL A 33 -22.55 8.43 41.06
CA VAL A 33 -22.57 8.01 39.66
C VAL A 33 -22.22 6.53 39.68
N THR A 34 -23.22 5.67 39.56
CA THR A 34 -22.99 4.29 39.14
C THR A 34 -22.42 4.35 37.73
N LEU A 35 -21.08 4.22 37.60
CA LEU A 35 -20.49 3.79 36.34
C LEU A 35 -21.09 2.42 36.03
N ALA A 36 -22.09 2.39 35.16
CA ALA A 36 -22.42 1.15 34.47
C ALA A 36 -21.17 0.79 33.68
N ALA A 37 -20.42 -0.19 34.17
CA ALA A 37 -19.38 -0.84 33.37
C ALA A 37 -20.12 -1.45 32.18
N THR A 38 -20.12 -0.76 31.05
CA THR A 38 -20.47 -1.37 29.77
C THR A 38 -19.56 -2.58 29.64
N PRO A 39 -20.08 -3.81 29.57
CA PRO A 39 -19.23 -4.97 29.37
C PRO A 39 -18.42 -4.72 28.11
N LEU A 40 -17.09 -4.72 28.22
CA LEU A 40 -16.23 -4.74 27.05
C LEU A 40 -16.71 -5.91 26.19
N ALA A 41 -17.11 -5.62 24.96
CA ALA A 41 -17.30 -6.66 23.97
C ALA A 41 -16.04 -7.56 23.99
N PRO A 42 -16.19 -8.90 23.98
CA PRO A 42 -15.02 -9.76 23.95
C PRO A 42 -14.16 -9.36 22.75
N ALA A 43 -12.86 -9.16 23.00
CA ALA A 43 -11.91 -8.84 21.95
C ALA A 43 -12.02 -9.91 20.86
N ARG A 44 -12.47 -9.52 19.66
CA ARG A 44 -12.49 -10.42 18.51
C ARG A 44 -11.04 -10.80 18.21
N ALA A 45 -10.76 -12.10 18.06
CA ALA A 45 -9.44 -12.57 17.68
C ALA A 45 -9.04 -11.94 16.34
N ALA A 46 -7.76 -11.57 16.22
CA ALA A 46 -7.24 -11.01 14.97
C ALA A 46 -7.49 -12.00 13.80
N PRO A 47 -7.94 -11.52 12.63
CA PRO A 47 -8.10 -12.37 11.45
C PRO A 47 -6.80 -13.11 11.14
N ALA A 48 -6.84 -14.43 11.00
CA ALA A 48 -5.64 -15.22 10.75
C ALA A 48 -5.17 -15.09 9.29
N ALA A 49 -3.85 -15.02 9.07
CA ALA A 49 -3.27 -15.05 7.73
C ALA A 49 -3.47 -16.42 7.08
N THR A 50 -4.09 -16.46 5.91
CA THR A 50 -4.04 -17.61 5.00
C THR A 50 -2.82 -17.45 4.10
N VAL A 51 -1.88 -18.39 4.15
CA VAL A 51 -0.73 -18.40 3.24
C VAL A 51 -1.18 -18.85 1.85
N LEU A 52 -0.84 -18.05 0.86
CA LEU A 52 -1.04 -18.37 -0.55
C LEU A 52 0.16 -19.18 -1.04
N PRO A 53 -0.05 -20.31 -1.75
CA PRO A 53 1.04 -21.20 -2.13
C PRO A 53 1.97 -20.55 -3.15
N PRO A 54 3.30 -20.77 -3.07
CA PRO A 54 4.23 -20.37 -4.14
C PRO A 54 4.05 -21.28 -5.37
N LEU A 55 4.74 -20.95 -6.47
CA LEU A 55 4.82 -21.86 -7.62
C LEU A 55 5.55 -23.17 -7.24
N PRO A 56 5.32 -24.27 -7.97
CA PRO A 56 6.04 -25.52 -7.72
C PRO A 56 7.57 -25.33 -7.68
N GLY A 57 8.19 -25.74 -6.58
CA GLY A 57 9.63 -25.58 -6.34
C GLY A 57 10.06 -24.22 -5.78
N GLY A 58 9.17 -23.23 -5.72
CA GLY A 58 9.39 -21.95 -5.09
C GLY A 58 9.14 -21.95 -3.58
N THR A 59 9.63 -20.93 -2.89
CA THR A 59 9.57 -20.83 -1.42
C THR A 59 9.10 -19.48 -0.89
N PHE A 60 8.85 -18.51 -1.77
CA PHE A 60 8.49 -17.15 -1.40
C PHE A 60 7.45 -16.55 -2.33
N GLY A 61 6.81 -15.47 -1.89
CA GLY A 61 5.88 -14.69 -2.71
C GLY A 61 5.28 -13.52 -1.95
N VAL A 62 4.63 -12.61 -2.67
CA VAL A 62 3.90 -11.46 -2.12
C VAL A 62 2.61 -11.29 -2.92
N ALA A 63 1.50 -11.05 -2.23
CA ALA A 63 0.26 -10.65 -2.87
C ALA A 63 0.12 -9.12 -2.84
N PHE A 64 -0.12 -8.52 -4.00
CA PHE A 64 -0.23 -7.06 -4.15
C PHE A 64 -1.66 -6.60 -4.41
N GLY A 65 -2.46 -7.37 -5.16
CA GLY A 65 -3.80 -6.99 -5.58
C GLY A 65 -4.84 -8.06 -5.25
N ILE A 66 -6.07 -7.62 -4.98
CA ILE A 66 -7.24 -8.49 -4.79
C ILE A 66 -8.46 -7.82 -5.45
N ASP A 67 -9.28 -8.59 -6.14
CA ASP A 67 -10.58 -8.15 -6.67
C ASP A 67 -11.74 -8.49 -5.71
N ASP A 68 -12.94 -7.99 -6.00
CA ASP A 68 -14.16 -8.21 -5.20
C ASP A 68 -14.71 -9.64 -5.33
N ASN A 69 -14.19 -10.42 -6.27
CA ASN A 69 -14.40 -11.86 -6.36
C ASN A 69 -13.38 -12.66 -5.51
N GLY A 70 -12.44 -11.99 -4.86
CA GLY A 70 -11.41 -12.56 -3.99
C GLY A 70 -10.21 -13.14 -4.74
N VAL A 71 -10.10 -12.95 -6.06
CA VAL A 71 -8.93 -13.34 -6.85
C VAL A 71 -7.77 -12.45 -6.43
N VAL A 72 -6.64 -13.07 -6.13
CA VAL A 72 -5.43 -12.37 -5.68
C VAL A 72 -4.36 -12.43 -6.77
N VAL A 73 -3.58 -11.36 -6.91
CA VAL A 73 -2.42 -11.30 -7.82
C VAL A 73 -1.20 -10.75 -7.10
N GLY A 74 -0.03 -11.07 -7.64
CA GLY A 74 1.26 -10.70 -7.05
C GLY A 74 2.40 -11.39 -7.78
N TYR A 75 3.43 -11.79 -7.03
CA TYR A 75 4.47 -12.67 -7.52
C TYR A 75 4.73 -13.85 -6.58
N ALA A 76 5.26 -14.92 -7.14
CA ALA A 76 5.84 -16.03 -6.40
C ALA A 76 7.16 -16.46 -7.03
N GLY A 77 8.07 -16.96 -6.20
CA GLY A 77 9.29 -17.60 -6.67
C GLY A 77 8.97 -18.87 -7.45
N ASN A 78 9.68 -19.11 -8.55
CA ASN A 78 9.67 -20.39 -9.26
C ASN A 78 10.79 -21.33 -8.75
N ALA A 79 10.92 -22.53 -9.31
CA ALA A 79 11.97 -23.49 -8.94
C ALA A 79 13.41 -23.00 -9.20
N ALA A 80 13.60 -22.02 -10.08
CA ALA A 80 14.88 -21.37 -10.36
C ALA A 80 15.14 -20.17 -9.44
N GLY A 81 14.20 -19.81 -8.55
CA GLY A 81 14.28 -18.66 -7.66
C GLY A 81 13.90 -17.33 -8.28
N GLN A 82 13.38 -17.31 -9.52
CA GLN A 82 12.96 -16.09 -10.21
C GLN A 82 11.56 -15.66 -9.77
N MET A 83 11.30 -14.35 -9.75
CA MET A 83 9.98 -13.81 -9.48
C MET A 83 9.08 -13.92 -10.71
N HIS A 84 7.96 -14.64 -10.58
CA HIS A 84 6.97 -14.75 -11.64
C HIS A 84 5.64 -14.16 -11.18
N ALA A 85 5.00 -13.39 -12.05
CA ALA A 85 3.66 -12.88 -11.84
C ALA A 85 2.69 -14.06 -11.71
N VAL A 86 1.86 -14.04 -10.66
CA VAL A 86 0.92 -15.12 -10.39
C VAL A 86 -0.47 -14.60 -10.09
N ARG A 87 -1.44 -15.49 -10.31
CA ARG A 87 -2.83 -15.33 -9.90
C ARG A 87 -3.23 -16.47 -8.98
N TRP A 88 -3.70 -16.15 -7.79
CA TRP A 88 -4.30 -17.12 -6.87
C TRP A 88 -5.82 -17.14 -7.01
N SER A 89 -6.42 -18.33 -6.84
CA SER A 89 -7.87 -18.49 -6.80
C SER A 89 -8.48 -17.83 -5.57
N ALA A 90 -9.79 -17.55 -5.61
CA ALA A 90 -10.52 -16.88 -4.53
C ALA A 90 -10.50 -17.61 -3.18
N ASP A 91 -10.30 -18.93 -3.21
CA ASP A 91 -10.12 -19.76 -2.01
C ASP A 91 -8.67 -19.79 -1.50
N GLY A 92 -7.74 -19.11 -2.20
CA GLY A 92 -6.31 -19.03 -1.88
C GLY A 92 -5.52 -20.31 -2.12
N ARG A 93 -6.13 -21.37 -2.68
CA ARG A 93 -5.52 -22.71 -2.72
C ARG A 93 -4.78 -23.06 -4.00
N ARG A 94 -5.07 -22.37 -5.11
CA ARG A 94 -4.45 -22.64 -6.41
C ARG A 94 -3.69 -21.41 -6.87
N VAL A 95 -2.45 -21.61 -7.28
CA VAL A 95 -1.61 -20.60 -7.93
C VAL A 95 -1.54 -20.90 -9.42
N LYS A 96 -1.62 -19.87 -10.25
CA LYS A 96 -1.38 -19.94 -11.69
C LYS A 96 -0.26 -18.97 -12.04
N ASP A 97 0.77 -19.47 -12.71
CA ASP A 97 1.79 -18.66 -13.35
C ASP A 97 1.17 -17.87 -14.53
N LEU A 98 1.36 -16.56 -14.54
CA LEU A 98 0.92 -15.67 -15.62
C LEU A 98 1.97 -15.56 -16.73
N GLY A 99 3.22 -15.94 -16.44
CA GLY A 99 4.35 -15.85 -17.34
C GLY A 99 4.86 -14.42 -17.53
N THR A 100 5.93 -14.32 -18.32
CA THR A 100 6.62 -13.09 -18.67
C THR A 100 6.29 -12.65 -20.11
N LEU A 101 6.78 -11.48 -20.53
CA LEU A 101 6.84 -11.15 -21.95
C LEU A 101 7.87 -12.05 -22.68
N PRO A 102 7.76 -12.24 -24.01
CA PRO A 102 8.71 -13.07 -24.74
C PRO A 102 10.17 -12.56 -24.60
N GLY A 103 11.05 -13.39 -24.02
CA GLY A 103 12.46 -13.05 -23.78
C GLY A 103 12.75 -12.65 -22.33
N ASP A 104 11.72 -12.35 -21.55
CA ASP A 104 11.84 -11.92 -20.16
C ASP A 104 11.91 -13.10 -19.19
N VAL A 105 12.50 -12.85 -18.02
CA VAL A 105 12.79 -13.87 -17.01
C VAL A 105 12.14 -13.58 -15.65
N GLU A 106 11.70 -12.33 -15.42
CA GLU A 106 10.98 -11.95 -14.21
C GLU A 106 9.69 -11.22 -14.54
N SER A 107 8.70 -11.29 -13.63
CA SER A 107 7.47 -10.51 -13.72
C SER A 107 6.77 -10.36 -12.38
N VAL A 108 6.00 -9.29 -12.26
CA VAL A 108 5.20 -8.97 -11.08
C VAL A 108 3.85 -8.41 -11.49
N ALA A 109 2.76 -8.94 -10.93
CA ALA A 109 1.41 -8.38 -11.07
C ALA A 109 1.05 -7.48 -9.87
N TYR A 110 0.51 -6.29 -10.13
CA TYR A 110 0.18 -5.33 -9.07
C TYR A 110 -1.33 -5.22 -8.83
N THR A 111 -2.13 -5.06 -9.90
CA THR A 111 -3.58 -4.88 -9.78
C THR A 111 -4.31 -5.82 -10.73
N VAL A 112 -5.45 -6.35 -10.27
CA VAL A 112 -6.40 -7.16 -11.03
C VAL A 112 -7.73 -6.45 -11.11
N ARG A 113 -8.35 -6.48 -12.29
CA ARG A 113 -9.70 -5.99 -12.58
C ARG A 113 -10.70 -7.15 -12.51
N GLU A 114 -11.98 -6.86 -12.27
CA GLU A 114 -13.03 -7.88 -12.16
C GLU A 114 -13.20 -8.78 -13.40
N ASP A 115 -12.79 -8.33 -14.59
CA ASP A 115 -12.81 -9.18 -15.80
C ASP A 115 -11.60 -10.13 -15.92
N GLY A 116 -10.71 -10.11 -14.94
CA GLY A 116 -9.46 -10.86 -14.91
C GLY A 116 -8.31 -10.23 -15.69
N THR A 117 -8.44 -8.99 -16.18
CA THR A 117 -7.31 -8.22 -16.72
C THR A 117 -6.39 -7.81 -15.58
N ILE A 118 -5.08 -8.00 -15.77
CA ILE A 118 -4.07 -7.73 -14.75
C ILE A 118 -3.02 -6.81 -15.34
N VAL A 119 -2.50 -5.88 -14.54
CA VAL A 119 -1.37 -5.00 -14.92
C VAL A 119 -0.19 -5.15 -13.99
N GLY A 120 1.01 -4.91 -14.51
CA GLY A 120 2.24 -5.04 -13.75
C GLY A 120 3.50 -4.70 -14.54
N MET A 121 4.58 -5.41 -14.22
CA MET A 121 5.87 -5.33 -14.92
C MET A 121 6.40 -6.72 -15.30
N SER A 122 7.23 -6.75 -16.34
CA SER A 122 8.01 -7.89 -16.81
C SER A 122 9.42 -7.40 -17.10
N ALA A 123 10.44 -8.22 -16.83
CA ALA A 123 11.83 -7.81 -16.98
C ALA A 123 12.70 -8.89 -17.61
N GLY A 124 13.58 -8.44 -18.51
CA GLY A 124 14.62 -9.23 -19.13
C GLY A 124 15.82 -9.50 -18.20
N PRO A 125 16.80 -10.29 -18.66
CA PRO A 125 18.08 -10.48 -17.95
C PRO A 125 18.91 -9.19 -17.79
N ASP A 126 18.56 -8.14 -18.54
CA ASP A 126 19.15 -6.80 -18.45
C ASP A 126 18.49 -5.92 -17.37
N GLU A 127 17.53 -6.48 -16.61
CA GLU A 127 16.78 -5.83 -15.54
C GLU A 127 15.94 -4.63 -16.01
N VAL A 128 15.78 -4.45 -17.32
CA VAL A 128 14.93 -3.41 -17.90
C VAL A 128 13.48 -3.83 -17.73
N GLU A 129 12.69 -2.94 -17.13
CA GLU A 129 11.30 -3.25 -16.81
C GLU A 129 10.31 -2.71 -17.86
N ASP A 130 9.39 -3.58 -18.26
CA ASP A 130 8.31 -3.28 -19.18
C ASP A 130 6.94 -3.41 -18.53
N ALA A 131 6.14 -2.34 -18.66
CA ALA A 131 4.75 -2.34 -18.27
C ALA A 131 4.02 -3.40 -19.11
N VAL A 132 3.30 -4.27 -18.43
CA VAL A 132 2.64 -5.42 -19.06
C VAL A 132 1.19 -5.51 -18.61
N LYS A 133 0.35 -5.96 -19.52
CA LYS A 133 -1.04 -6.30 -19.29
C LYS A 133 -1.25 -7.78 -19.61
N TRP A 134 -1.64 -8.56 -18.62
CA TRP A 134 -2.09 -9.95 -18.84
C TRP A 134 -3.59 -9.96 -19.11
N THR A 135 -3.95 -10.70 -20.15
CA THR A 135 -5.35 -11.00 -20.50
C THR A 135 -5.51 -12.50 -20.65
N ARG A 136 -6.73 -12.96 -20.96
CA ARG A 136 -6.96 -14.37 -21.33
C ARG A 136 -6.16 -14.83 -22.56
N TYR A 137 -5.60 -13.91 -23.34
CA TYR A 137 -4.80 -14.19 -24.53
C TYR A 137 -3.29 -14.18 -24.25
N GLY A 138 -2.86 -13.91 -23.02
CA GLY A 138 -1.46 -13.82 -22.63
C GLY A 138 -1.02 -12.40 -22.24
N ALA A 139 0.29 -12.26 -22.04
CA ALA A 139 0.97 -11.01 -21.68
C ALA A 139 1.15 -10.10 -22.91
N VAL A 140 0.85 -8.81 -22.75
CA VAL A 140 1.02 -7.78 -23.79
C VAL A 140 1.73 -6.58 -23.19
N ARG A 141 2.81 -6.13 -23.82
CA ARG A 141 3.55 -4.92 -23.43
C ARG A 141 2.68 -3.67 -23.63
N LEU A 142 2.63 -2.81 -22.63
CA LEU A 142 2.07 -1.46 -22.71
C LEU A 142 3.19 -0.50 -23.16
N PRO A 143 2.93 0.40 -24.13
CA PRO A 143 3.99 1.27 -24.66
C PRO A 143 4.40 2.35 -23.67
N GLY A 144 5.69 2.67 -23.60
CA GLY A 144 6.19 3.85 -22.91
C GLY A 144 6.06 5.14 -23.73
N LEU A 145 6.39 6.28 -23.12
CA LEU A 145 6.59 7.54 -23.84
C LEU A 145 7.76 7.41 -24.84
N PRO A 146 7.84 8.25 -25.88
CA PRO A 146 8.95 8.20 -26.83
C PRO A 146 10.31 8.30 -26.14
N GLY A 147 11.18 7.31 -26.40
CA GLY A 147 12.52 7.22 -25.80
C GLY A 147 12.56 6.68 -24.37
N ALA A 148 11.45 6.14 -23.85
CA ALA A 148 11.43 5.53 -22.53
C ALA A 148 12.35 4.30 -22.45
N THR A 149 13.04 4.15 -21.32
CA THR A 149 13.87 2.97 -21.01
C THR A 149 13.16 1.97 -20.12
N ASP A 150 12.34 2.44 -19.19
CA ASP A 150 11.63 1.59 -18.23
C ASP A 150 10.17 2.00 -18.13
N THR A 151 9.28 1.04 -17.91
CA THR A 151 7.85 1.28 -17.70
C THR A 151 7.30 0.31 -16.67
N ARG A 152 6.32 0.77 -15.87
CA ARG A 152 5.56 -0.08 -14.94
C ARG A 152 4.12 0.38 -14.92
N ALA A 153 3.16 -0.55 -14.89
CA ALA A 153 1.75 -0.25 -14.71
C ALA A 153 1.28 -0.72 -13.33
N TYR A 154 0.89 0.21 -12.45
CA TYR A 154 0.58 -0.07 -11.05
C TYR A 154 -0.91 -0.26 -10.79
N GLY A 155 -1.74 0.63 -11.32
CA GLY A 155 -3.19 0.64 -11.12
C GLY A 155 -3.95 0.48 -12.42
N ILE A 156 -5.14 -0.13 -12.35
CA ILE A 156 -6.11 -0.21 -13.45
C ILE A 156 -7.52 -0.05 -12.88
N ASN A 157 -8.39 0.67 -13.58
CA ASN A 157 -9.79 0.84 -13.20
C ASN A 157 -10.74 -0.08 -14.00
N GLU A 158 -12.03 -0.08 -13.66
CA GLU A 158 -13.03 -0.95 -14.28
C GLU A 158 -13.38 -0.59 -15.75
N HIS A 159 -12.89 0.54 -16.23
CA HIS A 159 -12.94 0.89 -17.65
C HIS A 159 -11.72 0.42 -18.44
N GLY A 160 -10.75 -0.23 -17.80
CA GLY A 160 -9.51 -0.73 -18.39
C GLY A 160 -8.44 0.36 -18.59
N THR A 161 -8.61 1.51 -17.94
CA THR A 161 -7.61 2.58 -17.95
C THR A 161 -6.56 2.28 -16.90
N ALA A 162 -5.30 2.21 -17.31
CA ALA A 162 -4.18 1.93 -16.40
C ALA A 162 -3.35 3.18 -16.12
N VAL A 163 -2.64 3.19 -15.00
CA VAL A 163 -1.72 4.25 -14.58
C VAL A 163 -0.41 3.67 -14.10
N GLY A 164 0.67 4.44 -14.24
CA GLY A 164 1.98 4.03 -13.78
C GLY A 164 3.07 5.01 -14.16
N ILE A 165 4.27 4.48 -14.45
CA ILE A 165 5.43 5.29 -14.80
C ILE A 165 6.03 4.91 -16.16
N SER A 166 6.64 5.91 -16.79
CA SER A 166 7.53 5.76 -17.93
C SER A 166 8.80 6.55 -17.67
N SER A 167 9.96 5.90 -17.65
CA SER A 167 11.23 6.52 -17.29
C SER A 167 12.01 6.95 -18.51
N THR A 168 12.63 8.12 -18.44
CA THR A 168 13.60 8.58 -19.43
C THR A 168 14.96 7.87 -19.24
N PRO A 169 15.88 7.90 -20.21
CA PRO A 169 17.23 7.33 -20.05
C PRO A 169 18.05 7.94 -18.92
N ALA A 170 17.69 9.13 -18.44
CA ALA A 170 18.30 9.76 -17.27
C ALA A 170 17.70 9.26 -15.93
N GLY A 171 16.88 8.20 -15.96
CA GLY A 171 16.21 7.63 -14.77
C GLY A 171 15.02 8.45 -14.26
N VAL A 172 14.59 9.48 -15.01
CA VAL A 172 13.52 10.37 -14.55
C VAL A 172 12.15 9.76 -14.81
N HIS A 173 11.37 9.52 -13.76
CA HIS A 173 10.02 8.97 -13.86
C HIS A 173 9.01 10.00 -14.37
N ARG A 174 8.21 9.61 -15.37
CA ARG A 174 7.07 10.37 -15.89
C ARG A 174 5.79 9.63 -15.48
N PRO A 175 4.85 10.28 -14.77
CA PRO A 175 3.56 9.65 -14.48
C PRO A 175 2.76 9.54 -15.78
N VAL A 176 2.23 8.37 -16.07
CA VAL A 176 1.52 8.09 -17.33
C VAL A 176 0.19 7.40 -17.10
N LYS A 177 -0.70 7.57 -18.07
CA LYS A 177 -2.01 6.94 -18.17
C LYS A 177 -2.13 6.21 -19.51
N TRP A 178 -2.49 4.94 -19.47
CA TRP A 178 -2.80 4.14 -20.65
C TRP A 178 -4.31 4.03 -20.83
N SER A 179 -4.78 4.34 -22.03
CA SER A 179 -6.15 4.01 -22.42
C SER A 179 -6.34 2.49 -22.52
N PRO A 180 -7.58 1.98 -22.54
CA PRO A 180 -7.83 0.54 -22.69
C PRO A 180 -7.22 -0.07 -23.95
N ARG A 181 -7.06 0.75 -24.99
CA ARG A 181 -6.44 0.40 -26.27
C ARG A 181 -4.91 0.57 -26.28
N GLY A 182 -4.30 0.89 -25.14
CA GLY A 182 -2.84 1.01 -24.98
C GLY A 182 -2.25 2.36 -25.39
N LYS A 183 -3.05 3.39 -25.69
CA LYS A 183 -2.51 4.73 -25.93
C LYS A 183 -1.97 5.31 -24.62
N VAL A 184 -0.68 5.62 -24.58
CA VAL A 184 -0.02 6.27 -23.45
C VAL A 184 -0.11 7.79 -23.56
N VAL A 185 -0.39 8.45 -22.43
CA VAL A 185 -0.28 9.91 -22.27
C VAL A 185 0.40 10.22 -20.94
N GLU A 186 1.20 11.28 -20.92
CA GLU A 186 1.81 11.79 -19.69
C GLU A 186 0.80 12.61 -18.87
N LEU A 187 0.85 12.47 -17.54
CA LEU A 187 0.15 13.33 -16.60
C LEU A 187 1.08 14.48 -16.19
N ALA A 188 0.57 15.70 -16.15
CA ALA A 188 1.40 16.85 -15.79
C ALA A 188 1.88 16.78 -14.35
N THR A 189 3.17 17.02 -14.13
CA THR A 189 3.74 17.32 -12.80
C THR A 189 3.53 18.79 -12.43
N LEU A 190 3.83 19.16 -11.19
CA LEU A 190 3.82 20.58 -10.81
C LEU A 190 4.92 21.36 -11.56
N PRO A 191 4.72 22.67 -11.82
CA PRO A 191 5.74 23.51 -12.43
C PRO A 191 7.07 23.45 -11.66
N GLY A 192 8.14 23.06 -12.35
CA GLY A 192 9.48 22.92 -11.77
C GLY A 192 9.83 21.52 -11.27
N ASP A 193 8.86 20.62 -11.11
CA ASP A 193 9.12 19.25 -10.72
C ASP A 193 9.48 18.39 -11.94
N PRO A 194 10.73 17.88 -12.01
CA PRO A 194 11.19 17.17 -13.20
C PRO A 194 10.69 15.74 -13.26
N ALA A 195 10.08 15.20 -12.19
CA ALA A 195 9.66 13.80 -12.08
C ALA A 195 8.33 13.67 -11.35
N GLY A 196 7.73 12.48 -11.46
CA GLY A 196 6.53 12.11 -10.72
C GLY A 196 6.15 10.64 -10.93
N GLY A 197 5.14 10.19 -10.20
CA GLY A 197 4.61 8.84 -10.31
C GLY A 197 3.14 8.81 -9.93
N VAL A 198 2.39 7.92 -10.57
CA VAL A 198 0.96 7.71 -10.31
C VAL A 198 0.74 6.22 -10.00
N GLY A 199 0.08 5.94 -8.88
CA GLY A 199 -0.10 4.58 -8.36
C GLY A 199 -1.55 4.12 -8.37
N GLY A 200 -2.46 4.99 -7.93
CA GLY A 200 -3.89 4.68 -7.80
C GLY A 200 -4.75 5.39 -8.84
N ILE A 201 -5.83 4.73 -9.26
CA ILE A 201 -6.86 5.28 -10.14
C ILE A 201 -8.22 4.71 -9.73
N ASN A 202 -9.26 5.55 -9.72
CA ASN A 202 -10.64 5.10 -9.52
C ASN A 202 -11.42 4.99 -10.85
N ASP A 203 -12.67 4.52 -10.79
CA ASP A 203 -13.49 4.29 -11.98
C ASP A 203 -13.94 5.59 -12.66
N HIS A 204 -13.93 6.71 -11.94
CA HIS A 204 -14.11 8.03 -12.55
C HIS A 204 -12.86 8.54 -13.30
N GLY A 205 -11.77 7.77 -13.29
CA GLY A 205 -10.52 8.11 -13.96
C GLY A 205 -9.68 9.15 -13.21
N VAL A 206 -10.05 9.47 -11.96
CA VAL A 206 -9.27 10.30 -11.04
C VAL A 206 -8.13 9.45 -10.51
N SER A 207 -6.93 10.02 -10.47
CA SER A 207 -5.71 9.28 -10.10
C SER A 207 -4.95 9.99 -8.98
N VAL A 208 -4.18 9.24 -8.20
CA VAL A 208 -3.35 9.79 -7.12
C VAL A 208 -1.92 9.26 -7.18
N GLY A 209 -1.00 10.08 -6.67
CA GLY A 209 0.42 9.81 -6.67
C GLY A 209 1.19 11.06 -6.24
N TYR A 210 2.29 11.36 -6.91
CA TYR A 210 3.18 12.46 -6.52
C TYR A 210 3.86 13.15 -7.70
N SER A 211 4.32 14.38 -7.45
CA SER A 211 5.37 15.05 -8.23
C SER A 211 6.60 15.34 -7.36
N GLY A 212 7.75 15.49 -8.01
CA GLY A 212 9.04 15.73 -7.38
C GLY A 212 10.06 14.65 -7.70
N THR A 213 11.32 14.91 -7.36
CA THR A 213 12.45 14.00 -7.63
C THR A 213 12.57 12.97 -6.50
N PRO A 214 12.84 11.69 -6.82
CA PRO A 214 13.29 10.73 -5.81
C PRO A 214 14.52 11.26 -5.05
N GLY A 215 14.40 11.44 -3.73
CA GLY A 215 15.43 12.06 -2.88
C GLY A 215 15.20 13.54 -2.54
N GLY A 216 14.20 14.17 -3.16
CA GLY A 216 13.66 15.48 -2.77
C GLY A 216 12.34 15.34 -2.00
N VAL A 217 11.75 16.49 -1.66
CA VAL A 217 10.39 16.54 -1.07
C VAL A 217 9.39 16.14 -2.15
N LEU A 218 8.65 15.05 -1.91
CA LEU A 218 7.56 14.65 -2.80
C LEU A 218 6.29 15.43 -2.44
N THR A 219 5.58 15.90 -3.46
CA THR A 219 4.27 16.53 -3.29
C THR A 219 3.18 15.58 -3.75
N SER A 220 2.28 15.17 -2.84
CA SER A 220 1.13 14.34 -3.24
C SER A 220 0.21 15.09 -4.18
N LEU A 221 -0.21 14.40 -5.23
CA LEU A 221 -1.12 14.93 -6.25
C LEU A 221 -2.35 14.05 -6.40
N ARG A 222 -3.46 14.71 -6.73
CA ARG A 222 -4.66 14.13 -7.33
C ARG A 222 -4.82 14.70 -8.73
N TRP A 223 -4.82 13.84 -9.74
CA TRP A 223 -5.16 14.20 -11.11
C TRP A 223 -6.64 13.98 -11.36
N ALA A 224 -7.35 15.00 -11.82
CA ALA A 224 -8.69 14.85 -12.36
C ALA A 224 -8.67 13.95 -13.61
N ALA A 225 -9.84 13.50 -14.07
CA ALA A 225 -9.95 12.59 -15.20
C ALA A 225 -9.30 13.14 -16.50
N ASP A 226 -9.31 14.46 -16.66
CA ASP A 226 -8.69 15.21 -17.76
C ASP A 226 -7.18 15.44 -17.58
N GLY A 227 -6.60 14.97 -16.48
CA GLY A 227 -5.16 15.04 -16.18
C GLY A 227 -4.73 16.30 -15.44
N ARG A 228 -5.65 17.15 -14.96
CA ARG A 228 -5.29 18.34 -14.17
C ARG A 228 -4.87 17.97 -12.74
N PRO A 229 -3.64 18.33 -12.29
CA PRO A 229 -3.20 18.05 -10.93
C PRO A 229 -3.79 19.02 -9.91
N THR A 230 -4.11 18.51 -8.72
CA THR A 230 -4.40 19.26 -7.50
C THR A 230 -3.52 18.71 -6.38
N VAL A 231 -2.97 19.58 -5.54
CA VAL A 231 -2.12 19.15 -4.41
C VAL A 231 -2.96 18.55 -3.30
N LEU A 232 -2.48 17.44 -2.73
CA LEU A 232 -3.00 16.84 -1.51
C LEU A 232 -2.04 17.17 -0.35
N ALA A 233 -2.44 18.11 0.51
CA ALA A 233 -1.60 18.60 1.60
C ALA A 233 -1.26 17.49 2.63
N PRO A 234 -0.09 17.52 3.28
CA PRO A 234 0.19 16.63 4.40
C PRO A 234 -0.71 16.94 5.62
N LEU A 235 -0.60 16.14 6.68
CA LEU A 235 -1.26 16.48 7.95
C LEU A 235 -0.77 17.84 8.46
N PRO A 236 -1.61 18.63 9.17
CA PRO A 236 -1.19 19.93 9.69
C PRO A 236 0.08 19.81 10.56
N GLY A 237 1.14 20.53 10.15
CA GLY A 237 2.43 20.56 10.83
C GLY A 237 3.47 19.54 10.34
N ASP A 238 3.10 18.64 9.42
CA ASP A 238 4.02 17.70 8.78
C ASP A 238 4.65 18.32 7.51
N ASP A 239 5.78 17.78 7.06
CA ASP A 239 6.60 18.37 5.99
C ASP A 239 6.18 17.94 4.57
N SER A 240 5.72 16.69 4.41
CA SER A 240 5.37 16.15 3.10
C SER A 240 4.43 14.96 3.18
N SER A 241 3.95 14.47 2.05
CA SER A 241 3.02 13.35 2.00
C SER A 241 3.21 12.51 0.74
N HIS A 242 2.66 11.30 0.76
CA HIS A 242 2.60 10.41 -0.39
C HIS A 242 1.24 9.73 -0.48
N ALA A 243 0.47 10.05 -1.53
CA ALA A 243 -0.80 9.40 -1.84
C ALA A 243 -0.56 8.06 -2.56
N SER A 244 -1.23 7.01 -2.08
CA SER A 244 -1.03 5.63 -2.53
C SER A 244 -2.22 5.09 -3.33
N TRP A 245 -3.44 5.33 -2.86
CA TRP A 245 -4.66 4.82 -3.48
C TRP A 245 -5.85 5.76 -3.33
N ILE A 246 -6.88 5.57 -4.14
CA ILE A 246 -8.12 6.35 -4.14
C ILE A 246 -9.32 5.45 -4.45
N ASN A 247 -10.42 5.62 -3.72
CA ASN A 247 -11.67 4.89 -3.97
C ASN A 247 -12.62 5.68 -4.90
N ASN A 248 -13.76 5.09 -5.27
CA ASN A 248 -14.75 5.71 -6.15
C ASN A 248 -15.51 6.88 -5.51
N LYS A 249 -15.46 7.02 -4.18
CA LYS A 249 -15.97 8.20 -3.47
C LYS A 249 -14.99 9.38 -3.50
N GLY A 250 -13.81 9.21 -4.09
CA GLY A 250 -12.76 10.24 -4.15
C GLY A 250 -11.96 10.39 -2.86
N VAL A 251 -12.13 9.48 -1.90
CA VAL A 251 -11.30 9.43 -0.68
C VAL A 251 -10.00 8.74 -1.05
N ALA A 252 -8.89 9.41 -0.74
CA ALA A 252 -7.54 8.89 -0.98
C ALA A 252 -6.85 8.52 0.33
N VAL A 253 -5.86 7.65 0.28
CA VAL A 253 -5.06 7.24 1.44
C VAL A 253 -3.58 7.22 1.13
N GLY A 254 -2.76 7.28 2.18
CA GLY A 254 -1.32 7.32 2.06
C GLY A 254 -0.63 7.53 3.41
N HIS A 255 0.49 8.25 3.37
CA HIS A 255 1.20 8.68 4.57
C HIS A 255 1.69 10.12 4.48
N SER A 256 1.90 10.71 5.66
CA SER A 256 2.45 12.03 5.90
C SER A 256 3.79 11.85 6.60
N PHE A 257 4.74 12.73 6.33
CA PHE A 257 6.12 12.62 6.77
C PHE A 257 6.53 13.84 7.59
N VAL A 258 7.10 13.58 8.76
CA VAL A 258 7.78 14.59 9.58
C VAL A 258 9.28 14.35 9.48
N ALA A 259 10.00 15.37 9.01
CA ALA A 259 11.44 15.39 8.90
C ALA A 259 12.11 15.63 10.26
N GLY A 260 13.36 15.17 10.38
CA GLY A 260 14.18 15.37 11.58
C GLY A 260 15.03 14.15 11.88
N ASP A 261 15.75 14.19 13.02
CA ASP A 261 16.66 13.10 13.44
C ASP A 261 15.93 11.77 13.70
N GLN A 262 14.62 11.84 13.99
CA GLN A 262 13.74 10.69 14.17
C GLN A 262 12.52 10.89 13.26
N PRO A 263 12.65 10.57 11.96
CA PRO A 263 11.58 10.80 11.00
C PRO A 263 10.35 9.98 11.37
N LEU A 264 9.18 10.60 11.27
CA LEU A 264 7.90 9.99 11.60
C LEU A 264 7.05 9.85 10.35
N ILE A 265 6.53 8.64 10.14
CA ILE A 265 5.59 8.33 9.06
C ILE A 265 4.22 8.11 9.68
N ARG A 266 3.25 8.95 9.31
CA ARG A 266 1.89 8.95 9.86
C ARG A 266 0.92 8.53 8.77
N PRO A 267 0.17 7.42 8.93
CA PRO A 267 -0.83 7.06 7.95
C PRO A 267 -1.95 8.11 7.97
N LEU A 268 -2.43 8.49 6.79
CA LEU A 268 -3.55 9.43 6.68
C LEU A 268 -4.51 9.03 5.57
N ARG A 269 -5.68 9.67 5.61
CA ARG A 269 -6.63 9.73 4.50
C ARG A 269 -6.90 11.18 4.13
N TRP A 270 -7.16 11.41 2.85
CA TRP A 270 -7.71 12.66 2.34
C TRP A 270 -9.17 12.43 1.97
N GLU A 271 -10.06 13.25 2.51
CA GLU A 271 -11.45 13.25 2.11
C GLU A 271 -11.61 13.69 0.64
N ALA A 272 -12.83 13.57 0.10
CA ALA A 272 -13.11 13.92 -1.30
C ALA A 272 -12.79 15.39 -1.63
N ASP A 273 -12.84 16.29 -0.66
CA ASP A 273 -12.46 17.70 -0.79
C ASP A 273 -10.94 17.95 -0.66
N GLY A 274 -10.15 16.92 -0.35
CA GLY A 274 -8.71 17.00 -0.14
C GLY A 274 -8.29 17.29 1.30
N THR A 275 -9.22 17.35 2.25
CA THR A 275 -8.92 17.55 3.67
C THR A 275 -8.17 16.33 4.25
N PRO A 276 -6.95 16.49 4.79
CA PRO A 276 -6.19 15.40 5.39
C PRO A 276 -6.65 15.11 6.82
N THR A 277 -6.85 13.84 7.16
CA THR A 277 -7.15 13.36 8.51
C THR A 277 -6.25 12.18 8.85
N VAL A 278 -5.73 12.14 10.06
CA VAL A 278 -4.87 11.05 10.53
C VAL A 278 -5.65 9.73 10.59
N LEU A 279 -4.99 8.64 10.21
CA LEU A 279 -5.45 7.29 10.53
C LEU A 279 -4.79 6.88 11.84
N GLU A 280 -5.60 6.60 12.87
CA GLU A 280 -5.08 6.31 14.20
C GLU A 280 -4.18 5.06 14.22
N LEU A 281 -3.24 5.02 15.16
CA LEU A 281 -2.35 3.87 15.34
C LEU A 281 -2.89 2.93 16.41
N PRO A 282 -2.66 1.61 16.31
CA PRO A 282 -2.88 0.71 17.42
C PRO A 282 -2.07 1.15 18.67
N PRO A 283 -2.56 0.90 19.89
CA PRO A 283 -1.83 1.28 21.10
C PRO A 283 -0.40 0.74 21.14
N GLY A 284 0.57 1.65 21.28
CA GLY A 284 2.01 1.33 21.37
C GLY A 284 2.76 1.31 20.04
N ASP A 285 2.06 1.42 18.91
CA ASP A 285 2.70 1.54 17.59
C ASP A 285 3.19 2.97 17.35
N THR A 286 4.26 3.12 16.58
CA THR A 286 5.01 4.39 16.48
C THR A 286 4.93 5.07 15.12
N GLY A 287 4.30 4.45 14.12
CA GLY A 287 4.16 4.99 12.77
C GLY A 287 3.61 3.94 11.82
N GLY A 288 3.38 4.32 10.56
CA GLY A 288 2.85 3.41 9.56
C GLY A 288 2.45 4.11 8.27
N SER A 289 1.97 3.32 7.31
CA SER A 289 1.44 3.81 6.03
C SER A 289 0.15 3.10 5.68
N SER A 290 -0.77 3.82 5.06
CA SER A 290 -1.93 3.22 4.39
C SER A 290 -1.64 3.06 2.90
N TRP A 291 -1.85 1.85 2.39
CA TRP A 291 -1.58 1.49 1.00
C TRP A 291 -2.83 1.49 0.12
N ALA A 292 -3.98 1.11 0.68
CA ALA A 292 -5.19 0.90 -0.08
C ALA A 292 -6.47 1.25 0.70
N ILE A 293 -7.54 1.51 -0.03
CA ILE A 293 -8.88 1.82 0.49
C ILE A 293 -9.96 1.29 -0.46
N ASN A 294 -11.00 0.66 0.10
CA ASN A 294 -12.16 0.21 -0.65
C ASN A 294 -13.30 1.26 -0.65
N ASP A 295 -14.36 1.00 -1.41
CA ASP A 295 -15.51 1.92 -1.53
C ASP A 295 -16.38 1.98 -0.26
N ALA A 296 -16.29 0.99 0.63
CA ALA A 296 -16.90 1.05 1.95
C ALA A 296 -16.12 1.97 2.91
N GLY A 297 -14.90 2.39 2.55
CA GLY A 297 -14.03 3.25 3.35
C GLY A 297 -13.10 2.51 4.29
N TYR A 298 -13.05 1.17 4.22
CA TYR A 298 -12.03 0.40 4.91
C TYR A 298 -10.70 0.56 4.19
N SER A 299 -9.64 0.73 4.97
CA SER A 299 -8.30 0.91 4.46
C SER A 299 -7.35 -0.11 5.06
N THR A 300 -6.29 -0.47 4.33
CA THR A 300 -5.25 -1.39 4.80
C THR A 300 -3.86 -0.82 4.56
N GLY A 301 -2.90 -1.34 5.33
CA GLY A 301 -1.51 -0.95 5.24
C GLY A 301 -0.69 -1.65 6.30
N TYR A 302 0.26 -0.93 6.89
CA TYR A 302 1.07 -1.43 7.99
C TYR A 302 1.32 -0.37 9.06
N THR A 303 1.64 -0.83 10.27
CA THR A 303 2.17 -0.01 11.37
C THR A 303 3.40 -0.64 12.00
N TYR A 304 4.25 0.17 12.63
CA TYR A 304 5.42 -0.29 13.36
C TYR A 304 5.08 -0.51 14.84
N GLY A 305 5.13 -1.75 15.28
CA GLY A 305 5.06 -2.10 16.70
C GLY A 305 6.36 -1.78 17.46
N PRO A 306 6.36 -1.95 18.79
CA PRO A 306 7.55 -1.81 19.61
C PRO A 306 8.72 -2.66 19.07
N GLY A 307 9.87 -2.02 18.82
CA GLY A 307 11.03 -2.68 18.21
C GLY A 307 11.12 -2.57 16.68
N GLY A 308 10.16 -1.90 16.03
CA GLY A 308 10.20 -1.58 14.60
C GLY A 308 9.64 -2.68 13.69
N GLN A 309 8.96 -3.68 14.25
CA GLN A 309 8.32 -4.73 13.47
C GLN A 309 7.06 -4.22 12.78
N ALA A 310 6.95 -4.44 11.46
CA ALA A 310 5.74 -4.10 10.71
C ALA A 310 4.61 -5.10 10.98
N HIS A 311 3.41 -4.58 11.21
CA HIS A 311 2.17 -5.35 11.33
C HIS A 311 1.16 -4.88 10.30
N ALA A 312 0.54 -5.82 9.59
CA ALA A 312 -0.57 -5.51 8.72
C ALA A 312 -1.75 -5.03 9.57
N VAL A 313 -2.40 -3.95 9.13
CA VAL A 313 -3.53 -3.35 9.85
C VAL A 313 -4.66 -3.03 8.90
N ARG A 314 -5.87 -3.03 9.44
CA ARG A 314 -7.09 -2.54 8.78
C ARG A 314 -7.71 -1.41 9.59
N TRP A 315 -7.91 -0.27 8.95
CA TRP A 315 -8.67 0.87 9.47
C TRP A 315 -10.10 0.80 8.97
N ALA A 316 -11.06 0.86 9.89
CA ALA A 316 -12.48 0.95 9.58
C ALA A 316 -12.91 2.42 9.42
N PRO A 317 -14.02 2.69 8.69
CA PRO A 317 -14.54 4.05 8.51
C PRO A 317 -14.87 4.77 9.82
N ASP A 318 -15.22 4.02 10.87
CA ASP A 318 -15.54 4.52 12.21
C ASP A 318 -14.31 4.87 13.07
N GLY A 319 -13.10 4.70 12.51
CA GLY A 319 -11.82 4.96 13.20
C GLY A 319 -11.24 3.76 13.94
N THR A 320 -11.95 2.62 13.98
CA THR A 320 -11.44 1.39 14.61
C THR A 320 -10.24 0.85 13.83
N VAL A 321 -9.16 0.50 14.55
CA VAL A 321 -7.94 -0.06 13.97
C VAL A 321 -7.75 -1.50 14.43
N THR A 322 -7.67 -2.42 13.48
CA THR A 322 -7.51 -3.86 13.75
C THR A 322 -6.14 -4.32 13.25
N LYS A 323 -5.33 -4.91 14.13
CA LYS A 323 -4.13 -5.66 13.71
C LYS A 323 -4.56 -6.97 13.06
N LEU A 324 -4.03 -7.25 11.87
CA LEU A 324 -4.23 -8.51 11.18
C LEU A 324 -3.22 -9.55 11.69
N GLY A 325 -3.62 -10.81 11.74
CA GLY A 325 -2.82 -11.87 12.34
C GLY A 325 -1.53 -12.13 11.56
N VAL A 326 -0.43 -12.34 12.27
CA VAL A 326 0.87 -12.70 11.69
C VAL A 326 1.15 -14.19 11.84
N LEU A 327 1.98 -14.75 10.97
CA LEU A 327 2.53 -16.09 11.20
C LEU A 327 3.69 -16.03 12.18
N GLY A 328 3.52 -16.67 13.34
CA GLY A 328 4.54 -16.66 14.39
C GLY A 328 4.82 -15.24 14.90
N ALA A 329 6.09 -14.82 14.86
CA ALA A 329 6.53 -13.48 15.24
C ALA A 329 7.09 -12.72 14.03
N GLY A 330 6.57 -12.96 12.83
CA GLY A 330 7.00 -12.32 11.59
C GLY A 330 6.45 -10.91 11.37
N ALA A 331 7.05 -10.20 10.42
CA ALA A 331 6.51 -8.95 9.88
C ALA A 331 5.34 -9.25 8.93
N ALA A 332 4.40 -8.31 8.80
CA ALA A 332 3.34 -8.37 7.80
C ALA A 332 2.96 -6.97 7.31
N GLU A 333 2.50 -6.90 6.06
CA GLU A 333 1.89 -5.71 5.48
C GLU A 333 0.69 -6.10 4.62
N GLY A 334 -0.36 -5.28 4.63
CA GLY A 334 -1.50 -5.39 3.72
C GLY A 334 -1.39 -4.36 2.59
N TYR A 335 -1.44 -4.80 1.34
CA TYR A 335 -1.27 -3.94 0.16
C TYR A 335 -2.58 -3.56 -0.54
N GLN A 336 -3.58 -4.44 -0.54
CA GLN A 336 -4.87 -4.17 -1.17
C GLN A 336 -6.02 -4.74 -0.35
N ILE A 337 -7.18 -4.08 -0.42
CA ILE A 337 -8.40 -4.46 0.30
C ILE A 337 -9.61 -4.43 -0.66
N ASN A 338 -10.36 -5.52 -0.72
CA ASN A 338 -11.55 -5.61 -1.58
C ASN A 338 -12.83 -5.12 -0.88
N ALA A 339 -13.97 -5.12 -1.57
CA ALA A 339 -15.26 -4.67 -1.05
C ALA A 339 -15.75 -5.44 0.18
N GLN A 340 -15.35 -6.70 0.35
CA GLN A 340 -15.70 -7.52 1.52
C GLN A 340 -14.80 -7.23 2.72
N GLY A 341 -13.73 -6.46 2.54
CA GLY A 341 -12.75 -6.16 3.58
C GLY A 341 -11.66 -7.21 3.75
N ASP A 342 -11.57 -8.16 2.81
CA ASP A 342 -10.46 -9.11 2.70
C ASP A 342 -9.20 -8.34 2.26
N VAL A 343 -8.06 -8.68 2.87
CA VAL A 343 -6.79 -7.99 2.63
C VAL A 343 -5.80 -8.94 1.99
N ALA A 344 -5.17 -8.51 0.90
CA ALA A 344 -4.02 -9.17 0.28
C ALA A 344 -2.71 -8.48 0.68
N GLY A 345 -1.66 -9.26 0.92
CA GLY A 345 -0.36 -8.73 1.32
C GLY A 345 0.69 -9.81 1.49
N TYR A 346 1.54 -9.65 2.51
CA TYR A 346 2.51 -10.67 2.89
C TYR A 346 2.67 -10.80 4.40
N THR A 347 3.19 -11.95 4.82
CA THR A 347 3.69 -12.20 6.17
C THR A 347 5.04 -12.90 6.06
N THR A 348 5.90 -12.77 7.07
CA THR A 348 7.13 -13.55 7.13
C THR A 348 6.99 -14.75 8.07
N SER A 349 7.58 -15.88 7.70
CA SER A 349 7.71 -17.04 8.61
C SER A 349 8.84 -16.83 9.63
N GLY A 350 8.93 -17.71 10.63
CA GLY A 350 9.93 -17.64 11.69
C GLY A 350 11.38 -17.86 11.23
N ASP A 351 11.58 -18.47 10.06
CA ASP A 351 12.86 -18.63 9.37
C ASP A 351 13.16 -17.49 8.38
N GLY A 352 12.27 -16.49 8.28
CA GLY A 352 12.47 -15.26 7.50
C GLY A 352 11.96 -15.31 6.06
N ALA A 353 11.31 -16.40 5.60
CA ALA A 353 10.74 -16.44 4.26
C ALA A 353 9.56 -15.46 4.14
N THR A 354 9.49 -14.72 3.03
CA THR A 354 8.37 -13.82 2.71
C THR A 354 7.29 -14.60 1.99
N LEU A 355 6.09 -14.66 2.58
CA LEU A 355 4.98 -15.47 2.12
C LEU A 355 3.78 -14.60 1.76
N ALA A 356 3.21 -14.83 0.59
CA ALA A 356 1.99 -14.17 0.16
C ALA A 356 0.85 -14.54 1.13
N ALA A 357 0.09 -13.53 1.56
CA ALA A 357 -0.92 -13.68 2.61
C ALA A 357 -2.26 -13.08 2.18
N LEU A 358 -3.32 -13.73 2.64
CA LEU A 358 -4.71 -13.30 2.51
C LEU A 358 -5.38 -13.34 3.87
N TRP A 359 -5.92 -12.22 4.33
CA TRP A 359 -6.70 -12.13 5.56
C TRP A 359 -8.18 -11.98 5.22
N LYS A 360 -9.01 -12.84 5.81
CA LYS A 360 -10.48 -12.81 5.72
C LYS A 360 -11.07 -12.76 7.13
N ASP A 361 -12.22 -12.12 7.29
CA ASP A 361 -12.92 -12.02 8.58
C ASP A 361 -13.61 -13.32 9.04
#